data_AF-A0A2A2J365-F1
#
_entry.id   AF-A0A2A2J365-F1
#
_cell.length_a   1.000
_cell.length_b   1.000
_cell.length_c   1.000
_cell.angle_alpha   90.00
_cell.angle_beta   90.00
_cell.angle_gamma   90.00
#
_symmetry.space_group_name_H-M   'P 1'
#
loop_
_entity.id
_entity.type
_entity.pdbx_description
1 polymer ?
#
loop_
_entity_poly.entity_id
_entity_poly.type
_entity_poly.pdbx_seq_one_letter_code
_entity_poly.pdbx_strand_id
1 'polypeptide(L)'
;MNHWQVHLLLASFCVFSVLGQSSDGTTMSGGNTASAGGKYQPLPLHIPPFNVSDYSGINDDEQCMLYLEGLSVVVMDNLDKSNLKFAQIDIRAGDAEWDYAKDDVLCPTNFTQGPYKFTIRLKTTRELNGNSTDDSKTPAIRIASGTSFSFTISLNTTLDLFWKLGGAIVGSDPLQVQGLKDPFSTAGTMVAKSRVFSLETAGINGVYGRGWACSLTQAFWFNTGTDHYFIGIMLYNTQIQLTGINSTADANCKGCHYFMQQVDDCVGTFSPGSWMGIISALVMVAGLMFGYVMLQSVQTIDLFDDPKHKQIVINVRE
;
A
#
# COMPACT_ATOMS: atom_id res chain seq x y z
N MET A 1 -18.64 -13.38 -47.07
CA MET A 1 -17.51 -13.73 -46.17
C MET A 1 -17.25 -12.48 -45.36
N ASN A 2 -17.81 -12.43 -44.15
CA ASN A 2 -18.11 -11.19 -43.45
C ASN A 2 -17.43 -11.18 -42.08
N HIS A 3 -16.55 -10.20 -41.90
CA HIS A 3 -16.18 -9.34 -40.76
C HIS A 3 -16.61 -9.58 -39.29
N TRP A 4 -17.21 -10.71 -38.90
CA TRP A 4 -17.77 -10.95 -37.57
C TRP A 4 -17.08 -12.04 -36.73
N GLN A 5 -15.85 -12.45 -37.09
CA GLN A 5 -15.12 -13.50 -36.36
C GLN A 5 -13.84 -13.05 -35.65
N VAL A 6 -13.46 -11.76 -35.68
CA VAL A 6 -12.22 -11.29 -35.04
C VAL A 6 -12.43 -10.79 -33.59
N HIS A 7 -13.67 -10.55 -33.16
CA HIS A 7 -13.96 -10.03 -31.82
C HIS A 7 -14.11 -11.07 -30.71
N LEU A 8 -14.08 -12.38 -31.00
CA LEU A 8 -14.26 -13.42 -29.98
C LEU A 8 -12.95 -14.00 -29.39
N LEU A 9 -11.78 -13.64 -29.93
CA LEU A 9 -10.49 -14.20 -29.50
C LEU A 9 -9.74 -13.36 -28.45
N LEU A 10 -10.23 -12.16 -28.12
CA LEU A 10 -9.60 -11.27 -27.12
C LEU A 10 -10.29 -11.27 -25.74
N ALA A 11 -11.40 -12.01 -25.57
CA ALA A 11 -12.16 -12.05 -24.32
C ALA A 11 -11.96 -13.33 -23.49
N SER A 12 -11.03 -14.22 -23.86
CA SER A 12 -10.87 -15.55 -23.25
C SER A 12 -9.53 -15.80 -22.55
N PHE A 13 -8.82 -14.74 -22.12
CA PHE A 13 -7.49 -14.89 -21.48
C PHE A 13 -7.34 -14.29 -20.07
N CYS A 14 -8.41 -13.83 -19.41
CA CYS A 14 -8.32 -13.32 -18.02
C CYS A 14 -9.22 -14.04 -16.99
N VAL A 15 -9.68 -15.26 -17.29
CA VAL A 15 -10.37 -16.10 -16.32
C VAL A 15 -9.76 -17.48 -16.37
N PHE A 16 -8.71 -17.71 -15.57
CA PHE A 16 -8.31 -18.99 -14.95
C PHE A 16 -6.86 -18.90 -14.44
N SER A 17 -6.69 -18.41 -13.22
CA SER A 17 -5.60 -18.84 -12.33
C SER A 17 -6.00 -18.60 -10.87
N VAL A 18 -7.16 -19.13 -10.47
CA VAL A 18 -7.42 -19.52 -9.08
C VAL A 18 -7.30 -21.05 -9.05
N LEU A 19 -6.05 -21.52 -9.13
CA LEU A 19 -5.70 -22.84 -8.66
C LEU A 19 -5.08 -22.62 -7.29
N GLY A 20 -5.86 -22.94 -6.26
CA GLY A 20 -5.39 -22.99 -4.89
C GLY A 20 -4.15 -23.85 -4.80
N GLN A 21 -3.02 -23.22 -4.47
CA GLN A 21 -1.97 -23.90 -3.74
C GLN A 21 -2.34 -23.81 -2.26
N SER A 22 -2.91 -24.90 -1.75
CA SER A 22 -2.75 -25.29 -0.36
C SER A 22 -1.26 -25.51 -0.11
N SER A 23 -0.56 -24.51 0.41
CA SER A 23 0.74 -24.74 1.03
C SER A 23 0.47 -25.19 2.47
N ASP A 24 0.88 -26.41 2.74
CA ASP A 24 0.82 -27.11 4.01
C ASP A 24 1.10 -26.22 5.23
N GLY A 25 0.16 -26.23 6.17
CA GLY A 25 0.37 -26.98 7.40
C GLY A 25 1.68 -26.75 8.16
N THR A 26 2.27 -25.56 8.15
CA THR A 26 3.11 -25.14 9.27
C THR A 26 2.20 -24.41 10.24
N THR A 27 1.83 -25.14 11.31
CA THR A 27 1.28 -24.60 12.54
C THR A 27 2.11 -23.37 12.92
N MET A 28 1.60 -22.18 12.61
CA MET A 28 2.16 -20.94 13.12
C MET A 28 1.75 -20.89 14.58
N SER A 29 2.53 -21.60 15.40
CA SER A 29 2.51 -21.44 16.85
C SER A 29 2.71 -19.96 17.10
N GLY A 30 1.68 -19.30 17.64
CA GLY A 30 1.82 -17.99 18.25
C GLY A 30 2.96 -18.12 19.24
N GLY A 31 4.13 -17.60 18.86
CA GLY A 31 5.25 -17.52 19.77
C GLY A 31 4.76 -16.69 20.93
N ASN A 32 4.88 -17.24 22.14
CA ASN A 32 4.74 -16.44 23.35
C ASN A 32 5.65 -15.23 23.18
N THR A 33 5.05 -14.08 22.92
CA THR A 33 5.73 -12.81 22.83
C THR A 33 6.42 -12.61 24.17
N ALA A 34 7.76 -12.61 24.17
CA ALA A 34 8.54 -12.27 25.35
C ALA A 34 8.00 -10.96 25.94
N SER A 35 7.98 -10.86 27.27
CA SER A 35 7.68 -9.60 27.97
C SER A 35 8.60 -8.54 27.40
N ALA A 36 8.02 -7.42 26.98
CA ALA A 36 8.78 -6.33 26.41
C ALA A 36 9.87 -5.86 27.40
N GLY A 37 11.04 -5.50 26.85
CA GLY A 37 12.29 -5.45 27.60
C GLY A 37 12.71 -4.07 28.07
N GLY A 38 12.01 -2.99 27.65
CA GLY A 38 12.43 -1.61 27.91
C GLY A 38 11.29 -0.62 28.10
N LYS A 39 11.63 0.67 27.98
CA LYS A 39 10.69 1.79 28.18
C LYS A 39 9.91 2.06 26.89
N TYR A 40 8.61 2.35 27.00
CA TYR A 40 7.83 2.82 25.87
C TYR A 40 8.41 4.12 25.28
N GLN A 41 8.55 4.14 23.95
CA GLN A 41 9.06 5.29 23.18
C GLN A 41 7.95 5.87 22.31
N PRO A 42 7.92 7.19 22.09
CA PRO A 42 6.97 7.78 21.15
C PRO A 42 7.27 7.35 19.70
N LEU A 43 6.24 7.31 18.85
CA LEU A 43 6.42 7.24 17.40
C LEU A 43 7.25 8.46 16.91
N PRO A 44 8.10 8.33 15.88
CA PRO A 44 8.18 7.22 14.93
C PRO A 44 8.90 5.99 15.49
N LEU A 45 8.51 4.82 15.01
CA LEU A 45 9.10 3.53 15.33
C LEU A 45 10.31 3.27 14.43
N HIS A 46 11.40 2.80 15.05
CA HIS A 46 12.59 2.32 14.37
C HIS A 46 13.01 0.99 15.00
N ILE A 47 12.91 -0.08 14.23
CA ILE A 47 13.21 -1.44 14.67
C ILE A 47 14.37 -1.99 13.81
N PRO A 48 15.48 -2.47 14.41
CA PRO A 48 15.80 -2.43 15.85
C PRO A 48 16.00 -0.98 16.36
N PRO A 49 15.78 -0.71 17.67
CA PRO A 49 15.98 0.62 18.25
C PRO A 49 17.43 1.10 18.10
N PHE A 50 17.62 2.34 17.62
CA PHE A 50 18.95 2.94 17.48
C PHE A 50 19.35 3.73 18.73
N ASN A 51 20.53 3.44 19.29
CA ASN A 51 21.15 4.24 20.36
C ASN A 51 20.26 4.42 21.61
N VAL A 52 19.53 3.37 22.01
CA VAL A 52 18.69 3.39 23.21
C VAL A 52 19.25 2.42 24.25
N SER A 53 19.81 2.96 25.33
CA SER A 53 20.31 2.18 26.48
C SER A 53 19.22 1.45 27.26
N ASP A 54 17.95 1.79 27.00
CA ASP A 54 16.79 1.28 27.73
C ASP A 54 16.40 -0.15 27.30
N TYR A 55 16.97 -0.68 26.21
CA TYR A 55 16.71 -2.04 25.75
C TYR A 55 17.97 -2.89 25.87
N SER A 56 17.85 -4.00 26.59
CA SER A 56 18.94 -4.98 26.71
C SER A 56 18.84 -6.04 25.60
N GLY A 57 19.99 -6.42 25.04
CA GLY A 57 20.07 -7.51 24.06
C GLY A 57 19.70 -7.15 22.63
N ILE A 58 19.81 -5.86 22.25
CA ILE A 58 19.83 -5.44 20.84
C ILE A 58 21.02 -6.12 20.17
N ASN A 59 20.81 -6.69 18.99
CA ASN A 59 21.87 -7.24 18.18
C ASN A 59 22.35 -6.16 17.19
N ASP A 60 23.47 -5.52 17.51
CA ASP A 60 24.04 -4.43 16.70
C ASP A 60 24.46 -4.87 15.28
N ASP A 61 24.54 -6.19 15.03
CA ASP A 61 24.84 -6.76 13.72
C ASP A 61 23.56 -7.04 12.87
N GLU A 62 22.37 -6.70 13.36
CA GLU A 62 21.12 -6.86 12.61
C GLU A 62 21.08 -5.97 11.36
N GLN A 63 20.88 -6.61 10.21
CA GLN A 63 20.89 -5.94 8.91
C GLN A 63 19.49 -5.55 8.40
N CYS A 64 18.43 -6.03 9.06
CA CYS A 64 17.06 -5.71 8.66
C CYS A 64 16.51 -4.60 9.54
N MET A 65 15.91 -3.61 8.90
CA MET A 65 15.34 -2.45 9.59
C MET A 65 13.93 -2.19 9.10
N LEU A 66 13.11 -1.69 10.01
CA LEU A 66 11.78 -1.19 9.77
C LEU A 66 11.65 0.19 10.43
N TYR A 67 11.33 1.19 9.61
CA TYR A 67 10.89 2.49 10.04
C TYR A 67 9.38 2.63 9.80
N LEU A 68 8.67 3.23 10.76
CA LEU A 68 7.24 3.44 10.69
C LEU A 68 6.87 4.74 11.42
N GLU A 69 6.36 5.74 10.71
CA GLU A 69 5.93 6.99 11.34
C GLU A 69 4.59 6.84 12.07
N GLY A 70 3.69 6.01 11.53
CA GLY A 70 2.41 5.72 12.13
C GLY A 70 1.67 4.61 11.40
N LEU A 71 0.41 4.41 11.75
CA LEU A 71 -0.44 3.45 11.05
C LEU A 71 -1.86 3.97 10.95
N SER A 72 -2.61 3.43 10.00
CA SER A 72 -4.04 3.72 9.86
C SER A 72 -4.81 2.41 10.01
N VAL A 73 -5.74 2.38 10.95
CA VAL A 73 -6.64 1.26 11.18
C VAL A 73 -7.93 1.54 10.42
N VAL A 74 -8.33 0.61 9.56
CA VAL A 74 -9.59 0.71 8.81
C VAL A 74 -10.50 -0.43 9.23
N VAL A 75 -11.78 -0.15 9.46
CA VAL A 75 -12.79 -1.17 9.68
C VAL A 75 -13.70 -1.20 8.46
N MET A 76 -13.95 -2.39 7.93
CA MET A 76 -14.87 -2.64 6.83
C MET A 76 -16.11 -3.39 7.36
N ASP A 77 -17.29 -2.91 6.99
CA ASP A 77 -18.53 -3.67 7.03
C ASP A 77 -18.76 -4.33 5.66
N ASN A 78 -18.85 -5.65 5.67
CA ASN A 78 -18.99 -6.52 4.52
C ASN A 78 -20.38 -7.20 4.49
N LEU A 79 -21.37 -6.65 5.19
CA LEU A 79 -22.74 -7.18 5.13
C LEU A 79 -23.32 -7.05 3.71
N ASP A 80 -23.18 -5.87 3.07
CA ASP A 80 -23.60 -5.62 1.69
C ASP A 80 -22.38 -5.47 0.77
N LYS A 81 -22.08 -6.54 0.03
CA LYS A 81 -20.96 -6.58 -0.93
C LYS A 81 -21.06 -5.54 -2.05
N SER A 82 -22.25 -4.99 -2.30
CA SER A 82 -22.45 -3.95 -3.31
C SER A 82 -22.23 -2.53 -2.77
N ASN A 83 -22.21 -2.36 -1.44
CA ASN A 83 -22.10 -1.08 -0.75
C ASN A 83 -21.26 -1.22 0.53
N LEU A 84 -19.98 -1.54 0.35
CA LEU A 84 -19.04 -1.67 1.46
C LEU A 84 -18.90 -0.36 2.22
N LYS A 85 -19.02 -0.42 3.54
CA LYS A 85 -18.84 0.75 4.41
C LYS A 85 -17.50 0.67 5.12
N PHE A 86 -16.83 1.81 5.20
CA PHE A 86 -15.52 1.93 5.81
C PHE A 86 -15.50 3.00 6.89
N ALA A 87 -14.69 2.79 7.92
CA ALA A 87 -14.32 3.80 8.88
C ALA A 87 -12.83 3.69 9.21
N GLN A 88 -12.18 4.82 9.45
CA GLN A 88 -10.72 4.89 9.60
C GLN A 88 -10.29 5.67 10.84
N ILE A 89 -9.28 5.15 11.54
CA ILE A 89 -8.56 5.81 12.62
C ILE A 89 -7.09 5.94 12.18
N ASP A 90 -6.58 7.18 12.19
CA ASP A 90 -5.17 7.44 11.98
C ASP A 90 -4.45 7.51 13.32
N ILE A 91 -3.39 6.71 13.46
CA ILE A 91 -2.46 6.74 14.59
C ILE A 91 -1.16 7.39 14.10
N ARG A 92 -0.79 8.51 14.71
CA ARG A 92 0.41 9.29 14.35
C ARG A 92 1.28 9.57 15.59
N ALA A 93 2.37 10.31 15.40
CA ALA A 93 3.22 10.76 16.49
C ALA A 93 2.40 11.46 17.60
N GLY A 94 2.56 10.98 18.84
CA GLY A 94 1.83 11.46 20.02
C GLY A 94 0.57 10.66 20.37
N ASP A 95 0.06 9.83 19.46
CA ASP A 95 -1.16 9.02 19.66
C ASP A 95 -0.89 7.64 20.24
N ALA A 96 0.32 7.14 20.00
CA ALA A 96 0.78 5.86 20.47
C ALA A 96 2.29 5.89 20.78
N GLU A 97 2.67 5.01 21.68
CA GLU A 97 4.04 4.67 22.00
C GLU A 97 4.30 3.23 21.59
N TRP A 98 5.56 2.89 21.31
CA TRP A 98 6.00 1.57 20.92
C TRP A 98 7.02 1.01 21.91
N ASP A 99 7.18 -0.30 21.87
CA ASP A 99 8.10 -1.04 22.73
C ASP A 99 8.82 -2.10 21.90
N TYR A 100 9.96 -2.57 22.40
CA TYR A 100 10.84 -3.52 21.73
C TYR A 100 11.18 -4.71 22.65
N ALA A 101 11.07 -5.90 22.08
CA ALA A 101 11.60 -7.13 22.65
C ALA A 101 12.67 -7.72 21.71
N LYS A 102 13.62 -8.46 22.29
CA LYS A 102 14.75 -9.07 21.58
C LYS A 102 14.34 -9.93 20.38
N ASP A 103 13.19 -10.59 20.44
CA ASP A 103 12.71 -11.49 19.37
C ASP A 103 11.72 -10.82 18.41
N ASP A 104 11.59 -9.48 18.47
CA ASP A 104 10.69 -8.74 17.58
C ASP A 104 11.24 -8.61 16.16
N VAL A 105 12.55 -8.76 15.97
CA VAL A 105 13.20 -8.85 14.67
C VAL A 105 13.72 -10.25 14.45
N LEU A 106 13.39 -10.82 13.28
CA LEU A 106 14.05 -12.02 12.80
C LEU A 106 14.68 -11.73 11.45
N CYS A 107 16.00 -11.65 11.45
CA CYS A 107 16.85 -11.52 10.27
C CYS A 107 17.52 -12.86 9.96
N PRO A 108 17.12 -13.58 8.90
CA PRO A 108 17.83 -14.78 8.46
C PRO A 108 19.28 -14.44 8.07
N THR A 109 20.23 -15.26 8.52
CA THR A 109 21.65 -15.13 8.15
C THR A 109 21.93 -15.58 6.71
N ASN A 110 21.06 -16.43 6.16
CA ASN A 110 21.09 -16.83 4.76
C ASN A 110 19.99 -16.09 3.99
N PHE A 111 20.39 -15.00 3.35
CA PHE A 111 19.49 -14.04 2.69
C PHE A 111 18.63 -14.60 1.56
N THR A 112 18.88 -15.85 1.14
CA THR A 112 18.14 -16.53 0.08
C THR A 112 16.96 -17.36 0.61
N GLN A 113 16.94 -17.70 1.90
CA GLN A 113 16.01 -18.65 2.47
C GLN A 113 15.60 -18.26 3.89
N GLY A 114 14.65 -17.34 4.01
CA GLY A 114 13.98 -17.15 5.28
C GLY A 114 12.88 -16.10 5.25
N PRO A 115 11.85 -16.26 6.10
CA PRO A 115 10.94 -15.18 6.40
C PRO A 115 11.68 -14.15 7.26
N TYR A 116 11.75 -12.92 6.79
CA TYR A 116 12.08 -11.78 7.62
C TYR A 116 10.86 -11.43 8.46
N LYS A 117 11.03 -11.24 9.77
CA LYS A 117 9.90 -10.91 10.64
C LYS A 117 10.13 -9.62 11.39
N PHE A 118 9.08 -8.81 11.45
CA PHE A 118 9.02 -7.61 12.28
C PHE A 118 7.74 -7.67 13.11
N THR A 119 7.90 -7.66 14.44
CA THR A 119 6.81 -7.56 15.39
C THR A 119 6.70 -6.11 15.85
N ILE A 120 5.55 -5.51 15.56
CA ILE A 120 5.23 -4.15 15.95
C ILE A 120 4.35 -4.23 17.20
N ARG A 121 4.76 -3.54 18.26
CA ARG A 121 4.04 -3.45 19.54
C ARG A 121 3.74 -2.00 19.81
N LEU A 122 2.47 -1.68 19.98
CA LEU A 122 2.00 -0.32 20.19
C LEU A 122 1.05 -0.25 21.37
N LYS A 123 1.06 0.91 22.03
CA LYS A 123 0.12 1.26 23.08
C LYS A 123 -0.41 2.66 22.83
N THR A 124 -1.73 2.80 22.75
CA THR A 124 -2.35 4.12 22.60
C THR A 124 -2.18 4.95 23.87
N THR A 125 -1.82 6.22 23.71
CA THR A 125 -1.63 7.17 24.83
C THR A 125 -2.89 7.96 25.16
N ARG A 126 -3.80 8.06 24.17
CA ARG A 126 -5.07 8.78 24.27
C ARG A 126 -6.19 8.03 23.55
N GLU A 127 -7.41 8.49 23.74
CA GLU A 127 -8.55 7.99 22.97
C GLU A 127 -8.45 8.46 21.51
N LEU A 128 -8.65 7.52 20.60
CA LEU A 128 -8.60 7.74 19.15
C LEU A 128 -9.96 7.42 18.54
N ASN A 129 -10.53 8.41 17.86
CA ASN A 129 -11.83 8.31 17.22
C ASN A 129 -11.66 8.37 15.71
N GLY A 130 -12.42 7.54 15.01
CA GLY A 130 -12.37 7.39 13.57
C GLY A 130 -13.72 7.62 12.94
N ASN A 131 -13.71 8.22 11.75
CA ASN A 131 -14.92 8.62 11.06
C ASN A 131 -15.21 7.65 9.92
N SER A 132 -16.48 7.57 9.52
CA SER A 132 -16.87 6.77 8.37
C SER A 132 -16.63 7.54 7.07
N THR A 133 -16.38 6.83 5.97
CA THR A 133 -16.32 7.43 4.63
C THR A 133 -17.61 8.16 4.25
N ASP A 134 -18.76 7.71 4.76
CA ASP A 134 -20.06 8.36 4.50
C ASP A 134 -20.32 9.58 5.40
N ASP A 135 -19.70 9.64 6.58
CA ASP A 135 -19.91 10.70 7.56
C ASP A 135 -18.60 11.06 8.26
N SER A 136 -18.05 12.19 7.84
CA SER A 136 -16.82 12.76 8.37
C SER A 136 -17.00 13.60 9.63
N LYS A 137 -18.23 13.79 10.14
CA LYS A 137 -18.51 14.68 11.28
C LYS A 137 -18.74 13.94 12.58
N THR A 138 -19.24 12.70 12.52
CA THR A 138 -19.50 11.91 13.72
C THR A 138 -18.57 10.71 13.79
N PRO A 139 -17.98 10.43 14.96
CA PRO A 139 -17.08 9.29 15.11
C PRO A 139 -17.90 7.99 15.01
N ALA A 140 -17.48 7.13 14.09
CA ALA A 140 -18.11 5.84 13.82
C ALA A 140 -17.43 4.70 14.58
N ILE A 141 -16.12 4.82 14.82
CA ILE A 141 -15.30 3.82 15.51
C ILE A 141 -14.36 4.48 16.51
N ARG A 142 -13.88 3.70 17.48
CA ARG A 142 -13.00 4.17 18.56
C ARG A 142 -11.98 3.12 18.99
N ILE A 143 -10.77 3.56 19.31
CA ILE A 143 -9.78 2.81 20.09
C ILE A 143 -9.60 3.52 21.43
N ALA A 144 -9.78 2.78 22.52
CA ALA A 144 -9.67 3.32 23.87
C ALA A 144 -8.23 3.71 24.20
N SER A 145 -8.06 4.69 25.09
CA SER A 145 -6.74 5.05 25.63
C SER A 145 -6.13 3.88 26.42
N GLY A 146 -4.82 3.69 26.31
CA GLY A 146 -4.09 2.62 27.00
C GLY A 146 -4.25 1.24 26.38
N THR A 147 -4.86 1.13 25.18
CA THR A 147 -4.99 -0.13 24.45
C THR A 147 -3.63 -0.54 23.91
N SER A 148 -3.07 -1.62 24.45
CA SER A 148 -1.90 -2.28 23.89
C SER A 148 -2.32 -3.27 22.81
N PHE A 149 -1.62 -3.27 21.69
CA PHE A 149 -1.82 -4.25 20.63
C PHE A 149 -0.51 -4.56 19.92
N SER A 150 -0.42 -5.75 19.34
CA SER A 150 0.76 -6.16 18.58
C SER A 150 0.38 -6.97 17.35
N PHE A 151 1.22 -6.86 16.32
CA PHE A 151 1.11 -7.67 15.11
C PHE A 151 2.50 -7.91 14.53
N THR A 152 2.68 -9.07 13.91
CA THR A 152 3.92 -9.46 13.25
C THR A 152 3.68 -9.54 11.75
N ILE A 153 4.51 -8.85 10.98
CA ILE A 153 4.59 -9.02 9.52
C ILE A 153 5.73 -9.97 9.17
N SER A 154 5.49 -10.85 8.21
CA SER A 154 6.46 -11.82 7.68
C SER A 154 6.67 -11.53 6.20
N LEU A 155 7.91 -11.25 5.82
CA LEU A 155 8.31 -10.94 4.46
C LEU A 155 9.13 -12.12 3.94
N ASN A 156 8.65 -12.74 2.86
CA ASN A 156 9.28 -13.94 2.31
C ASN A 156 10.03 -13.56 1.03
N THR A 157 11.25 -14.07 0.90
CA THR A 157 11.98 -14.03 -0.36
C THR A 157 11.38 -15.03 -1.34
N THR A 158 11.38 -14.64 -2.60
CA THR A 158 11.01 -15.47 -3.75
C THR A 158 12.28 -15.88 -4.48
N LEU A 159 12.21 -16.97 -5.27
CA LEU A 159 13.36 -17.50 -6.01
C LEU A 159 13.93 -16.50 -7.03
N ASP A 160 13.13 -15.54 -7.48
CA ASP A 160 13.48 -14.56 -8.51
C ASP A 160 14.16 -13.29 -7.96
N LEU A 161 14.74 -13.34 -6.74
CA LEU A 161 15.35 -12.18 -6.07
C LEU A 161 14.37 -11.03 -5.76
N PHE A 162 13.08 -11.33 -5.61
CA PHE A 162 12.10 -10.40 -5.06
C PHE A 162 11.70 -10.85 -3.66
N TRP A 163 11.15 -9.95 -2.87
CA TRP A 163 10.51 -10.27 -1.60
C TRP A 163 9.13 -9.64 -1.54
N LYS A 164 8.21 -10.29 -0.82
CA LYS A 164 6.84 -9.79 -0.62
C LYS A 164 6.33 -10.13 0.76
N LEU A 165 5.25 -9.45 1.17
CA LEU A 165 4.50 -9.82 2.36
C LEU A 165 3.94 -11.24 2.22
N GLY A 166 4.54 -12.17 2.98
CA GLY A 166 4.17 -13.58 3.02
C GLY A 166 3.14 -13.89 4.11
N GLY A 167 3.02 -13.04 5.13
CA GLY A 167 2.07 -13.23 6.21
C GLY A 167 1.98 -12.02 7.13
N ALA A 168 0.85 -11.89 7.82
CA ALA A 168 0.69 -11.00 8.95
C ALA A 168 -0.14 -11.72 10.02
N ILE A 169 0.27 -11.62 11.28
CA ILE A 169 -0.32 -12.36 12.40
C ILE A 169 -0.54 -11.38 13.54
N VAL A 170 -1.69 -11.50 14.20
CA VAL A 170 -1.97 -10.75 15.44
C VAL A 170 -1.16 -11.35 16.59
N GLY A 171 -0.51 -10.52 17.39
CA GLY A 171 0.26 -10.95 18.55
C GLY A 171 -0.61 -11.37 19.74
N SER A 172 0.00 -11.45 20.93
CA SER A 172 -0.68 -11.79 22.20
C SER A 172 -1.84 -10.84 22.52
N ASP A 173 -1.65 -9.57 22.19
CA ASP A 173 -2.58 -8.49 22.46
C ASP A 173 -3.26 -8.08 21.15
N PRO A 174 -4.48 -8.57 20.89
CA PRO A 174 -5.16 -8.28 19.64
C PRO A 174 -5.68 -6.84 19.62
N LEU A 175 -5.63 -6.22 18.45
CA LEU A 175 -6.20 -4.89 18.24
C LEU A 175 -7.73 -4.93 18.45
N GLN A 176 -8.20 -4.06 19.34
CA GLN A 176 -9.63 -3.93 19.67
C GLN A 176 -10.15 -2.57 19.19
N VAL A 177 -11.25 -2.59 18.45
CA VAL A 177 -11.91 -1.39 17.91
C VAL A 177 -13.38 -1.42 18.29
N GLN A 178 -13.86 -0.37 18.92
CA GLN A 178 -15.26 -0.24 19.30
C GLN A 178 -16.06 0.48 18.21
N GLY A 179 -17.20 -0.08 17.84
CA GLY A 179 -18.20 0.61 17.01
C GLY A 179 -19.05 1.58 17.85
N LEU A 180 -19.17 2.82 17.37
CA LEU A 180 -19.94 3.88 18.03
C LEU A 180 -21.22 4.25 17.27
N LYS A 181 -21.23 4.06 15.94
CA LYS A 181 -22.35 4.45 15.07
C LYS A 181 -22.62 3.37 14.02
N ASP A 182 -23.88 3.27 13.59
CA ASP A 182 -24.28 2.30 12.56
C ASP A 182 -23.54 2.56 11.24
N PRO A 183 -23.11 1.50 10.53
CA PRO A 183 -23.40 0.08 10.81
C PRO A 183 -22.48 -0.57 11.87
N PHE A 184 -21.44 0.13 12.34
CA PHE A 184 -20.42 -0.43 13.22
C PHE A 184 -20.86 -0.61 14.68
N SER A 185 -21.82 0.19 15.19
CA SER A 185 -22.31 0.06 16.57
C SER A 185 -22.89 -1.32 16.89
N THR A 186 -23.50 -1.99 15.92
CA THR A 186 -24.08 -3.33 16.11
C THR A 186 -23.01 -4.40 16.38
N ALA A 187 -21.75 -4.17 15.97
CA ALA A 187 -20.63 -5.06 16.24
C ALA A 187 -20.15 -5.01 17.70
N GLY A 188 -20.46 -3.94 18.43
CA GLY A 188 -19.86 -3.68 19.74
C GLY A 188 -18.34 -3.50 19.65
N THR A 189 -17.57 -4.34 20.35
CA THR A 189 -16.10 -4.33 20.29
C THR A 189 -15.62 -5.42 19.33
N MET A 190 -15.02 -4.99 18.23
CA MET A 190 -14.39 -5.85 17.22
C MET A 190 -12.95 -6.14 17.62
N VAL A 191 -12.53 -7.40 17.53
CA VAL A 191 -11.20 -7.86 17.92
C VAL A 191 -10.52 -8.54 16.75
N ALA A 192 -9.34 -8.06 16.36
CA ALA A 192 -8.57 -8.65 15.25
C ALA A 192 -8.14 -10.09 15.58
N LYS A 193 -8.37 -11.03 14.67
CA LYS A 193 -7.94 -12.43 14.78
C LYS A 193 -6.87 -12.78 13.76
N SER A 194 -6.09 -13.82 14.08
CA SER A 194 -4.81 -14.17 13.43
C SER A 194 -4.87 -14.52 11.94
N ARG A 195 -6.05 -14.68 11.32
CA ARG A 195 -6.13 -15.00 9.89
C ARG A 195 -6.29 -13.74 9.05
N VAL A 196 -5.25 -13.43 8.27
CA VAL A 196 -5.28 -12.36 7.27
C VAL A 196 -5.79 -12.91 5.94
N PHE A 197 -6.67 -12.15 5.29
CA PHE A 197 -7.04 -12.36 3.90
C PHE A 197 -6.58 -11.15 3.10
N SER A 198 -6.13 -11.36 1.86
CA SER A 198 -5.63 -10.30 0.98
C SER A 198 -4.26 -9.70 1.34
N LEU A 199 -3.26 -10.55 1.58
CA LEU A 199 -1.86 -10.10 1.78
C LEU A 199 -1.28 -9.44 0.52
N GLU A 200 -1.63 -9.96 -0.66
CA GLU A 200 -1.06 -9.50 -1.93
C GLU A 200 -1.52 -8.08 -2.31
N THR A 201 -2.72 -7.67 -1.85
CA THR A 201 -3.22 -6.32 -2.12
C THR A 201 -2.50 -5.26 -1.29
N ALA A 202 -1.84 -5.62 -0.18
CA ALA A 202 -1.14 -4.64 0.66
C ALA A 202 -0.04 -3.86 -0.09
N GLY A 203 0.45 -4.40 -1.22
CA GLY A 203 1.45 -3.75 -2.06
C GLY A 203 2.83 -3.65 -1.41
N ILE A 204 3.10 -4.50 -0.42
CA ILE A 204 4.37 -4.56 0.29
C ILE A 204 5.25 -5.61 -0.39
N ASN A 205 6.07 -5.16 -1.33
CA ASN A 205 6.99 -5.99 -2.09
C ASN A 205 8.17 -5.16 -2.60
N GLY A 206 9.32 -5.79 -2.78
CA GLY A 206 10.51 -5.11 -3.26
C GLY A 206 11.50 -6.07 -3.92
N VAL A 207 12.59 -5.49 -4.41
CA VAL A 207 13.69 -6.24 -5.00
C VAL A 207 14.75 -6.52 -3.95
N TYR A 208 15.42 -7.67 -4.04
CA TYR A 208 16.57 -8.00 -3.23
C TYR A 208 17.67 -6.93 -3.37
N GLY A 209 18.30 -6.56 -2.24
CA GLY A 209 19.35 -5.54 -2.21
C GLY A 209 18.86 -4.11 -2.43
N ARG A 210 17.54 -3.87 -2.45
CA ARG A 210 16.93 -2.53 -2.44
C ARG A 210 16.05 -2.34 -1.20
N GLY A 211 15.98 -1.10 -0.73
CA GLY A 211 15.07 -0.71 0.32
C GLY A 211 13.69 -0.54 -0.29
N TRP A 212 12.66 -0.49 0.54
CA TRP A 212 11.32 -0.19 0.09
C TRP A 212 10.73 0.89 0.98
N ALA A 213 10.07 1.88 0.39
CA ALA A 213 9.40 2.95 1.13
C ALA A 213 8.00 3.18 0.58
N CYS A 214 7.10 3.62 1.46
CA CYS A 214 5.73 3.91 1.08
C CYS A 214 5.13 4.98 1.99
N SER A 215 4.46 5.97 1.38
CA SER A 215 3.75 7.01 2.13
C SER A 215 2.51 6.48 2.84
N LEU A 216 1.75 5.58 2.20
CA LEU A 216 0.63 4.86 2.80
C LEU A 216 0.40 3.56 2.04
N THR A 217 0.45 2.44 2.75
CA THR A 217 0.21 1.12 2.13
C THR A 217 -1.28 0.86 1.95
N GLN A 218 -1.62 -0.09 1.09
CA GLN A 218 -2.96 -0.67 1.14
C GLN A 218 -3.11 -1.51 2.41
N ALA A 219 -4.35 -1.72 2.84
CA ALA A 219 -4.62 -2.48 4.06
C ALA A 219 -4.42 -3.98 3.85
N PHE A 220 -3.76 -4.62 4.81
CA PHE A 220 -3.89 -6.07 5.02
C PHE A 220 -4.96 -6.32 6.09
N TRP A 221 -5.87 -7.27 5.83
CA TRP A 221 -7.13 -7.38 6.56
C TRP A 221 -7.18 -8.59 7.50
N PHE A 222 -7.47 -8.34 8.77
CA PHE A 222 -7.74 -9.34 9.80
C PHE A 222 -9.25 -9.58 9.93
N ASN A 223 -9.63 -10.85 10.07
CA ASN A 223 -11.01 -11.22 10.41
C ASN A 223 -11.29 -10.96 11.91
N THR A 224 -12.52 -10.58 12.24
CA THR A 224 -12.98 -10.37 13.63
C THR A 224 -13.60 -11.62 14.28
N GLY A 225 -13.69 -12.73 13.54
CA GLY A 225 -14.43 -13.93 13.90
C GLY A 225 -15.84 -13.98 13.33
N THR A 226 -16.28 -12.91 12.67
CA THR A 226 -17.51 -12.84 11.89
C THR A 226 -17.15 -12.44 10.47
N ASP A 227 -17.82 -12.97 9.46
CA ASP A 227 -17.57 -12.58 8.06
C ASP A 227 -18.20 -11.22 7.68
N HIS A 228 -18.67 -10.50 8.70
CA HIS A 228 -19.36 -9.22 8.58
C HIS A 228 -18.38 -8.05 8.77
N TYR A 229 -17.45 -8.14 9.73
CA TYR A 229 -16.52 -7.04 10.03
C TYR A 229 -15.06 -7.47 9.87
N PHE A 230 -14.28 -6.62 9.21
CA PHE A 230 -12.85 -6.81 9.02
C PHE A 230 -12.06 -5.60 9.50
N ILE A 231 -10.90 -5.86 10.08
CA ILE A 231 -9.98 -4.82 10.55
C ILE A 231 -8.76 -4.83 9.65
N GLY A 232 -8.56 -3.78 8.88
CA GLY A 232 -7.38 -3.54 8.05
C GLY A 232 -6.35 -2.68 8.77
N ILE A 233 -5.07 -2.99 8.56
CA ILE A 233 -3.96 -2.12 8.98
C ILE A 233 -3.24 -1.63 7.73
N MET A 234 -3.03 -0.31 7.66
CA MET A 234 -2.21 0.36 6.67
C MET A 234 -1.00 0.96 7.38
N LEU A 235 0.19 0.82 6.80
CA LEU A 235 1.41 1.42 7.33
C LEU A 235 1.57 2.82 6.75
N TYR A 236 1.81 3.82 7.60
CA TYR A 236 1.96 5.22 7.20
C TYR A 236 3.42 5.64 7.28
N ASN A 237 3.91 6.24 6.20
CA ASN A 237 5.29 6.65 5.96
C ASN A 237 6.30 5.63 6.51
N THR A 238 6.35 4.48 5.85
CA THR A 238 7.14 3.33 6.26
C THR A 238 8.31 3.10 5.33
N GLN A 239 9.42 2.62 5.88
CA GLN A 239 10.57 2.16 5.11
C GLN A 239 11.05 0.81 5.65
N ILE A 240 11.24 -0.15 4.76
CA ILE A 240 11.64 -1.52 5.06
C ILE A 240 12.96 -1.80 4.34
N GLN A 241 13.90 -2.38 5.07
CA GLN A 241 15.17 -2.85 4.53
C GLN A 241 15.43 -4.26 5.03
N LEU A 242 15.54 -5.23 4.14
CA LEU A 242 15.78 -6.63 4.51
C LEU A 242 17.26 -7.01 4.50
N THR A 243 18.02 -6.43 3.57
CA THR A 243 19.40 -6.80 3.29
C THR A 243 20.20 -5.59 2.85
N GLY A 244 21.54 -5.66 2.93
CA GLY A 244 22.41 -4.68 2.29
C GLY A 244 22.98 -3.61 3.22
N ILE A 245 22.75 -3.70 4.53
CA ILE A 245 23.57 -2.98 5.51
C ILE A 245 24.87 -3.77 5.67
N ASN A 246 25.84 -3.50 4.80
CA ASN A 246 27.18 -3.98 5.09
C ASN A 246 27.79 -3.07 6.15
N SER A 247 27.58 -3.41 7.44
CA SER A 247 28.21 -2.71 8.58
C SER A 247 29.75 -2.72 8.47
N THR A 248 30.33 -3.57 7.60
CA THR A 248 31.78 -3.60 7.35
C THR A 248 32.24 -2.71 6.18
N ALA A 249 31.34 -2.10 5.41
CA ALA A 249 31.70 -1.24 4.28
C ALA A 249 32.19 0.15 4.71
N ASP A 250 31.77 0.62 5.90
CA ASP A 250 32.31 1.82 6.50
C ASP A 250 33.14 1.46 7.73
N ALA A 251 34.46 1.38 7.56
CA ALA A 251 35.41 1.07 8.62
C ALA A 251 35.32 2.05 9.81
N ASN A 252 34.70 3.23 9.61
CA ASN A 252 34.55 4.26 10.62
C ASN A 252 33.22 4.19 11.39
N CYS A 253 32.29 3.29 11.02
CA CYS A 253 31.04 3.12 11.78
C CYS A 253 30.57 1.68 11.92
N LYS A 254 31.29 0.91 12.75
CA LYS A 254 30.77 -0.35 13.31
C LYS A 254 29.50 -0.04 14.13
N GLY A 255 28.37 -0.63 13.75
CA GLY A 255 27.07 -0.38 14.39
C GLY A 255 26.25 0.80 13.83
N CYS A 256 26.65 1.40 12.70
CA CYS A 256 25.75 2.33 12.01
C CYS A 256 24.61 1.56 11.31
N HIS A 257 23.39 1.81 11.77
CA HIS A 257 22.16 1.41 11.09
C HIS A 257 21.73 2.57 10.18
N TYR A 258 21.78 2.39 8.87
CA TYR A 258 21.28 3.38 7.91
C TYR A 258 20.52 2.70 6.79
N PHE A 259 19.41 3.31 6.42
CA PHE A 259 18.70 2.89 5.21
C PHE A 259 19.55 3.17 3.98
N MET A 260 19.55 2.23 3.05
CA MET A 260 20.28 2.36 1.79
C MET A 260 19.69 3.47 0.93
N GLN A 261 20.51 4.01 0.04
CA GLN A 261 20.09 5.05 -0.89
C GLN A 261 19.16 4.50 -2.00
N GLN A 262 19.34 3.23 -2.39
CA GLN A 262 18.55 2.59 -3.44
C GLN A 262 17.23 2.08 -2.87
N VAL A 263 16.20 2.91 -2.91
CA VAL A 263 14.87 2.60 -2.39
C VAL A 263 13.87 2.46 -3.54
N ASP A 264 13.01 1.45 -3.47
CA ASP A 264 11.83 1.26 -4.30
C ASP A 264 10.62 1.90 -3.61
N ASP A 265 9.81 2.63 -4.36
CA ASP A 265 8.58 3.25 -3.85
C ASP A 265 7.37 2.36 -4.17
N CYS A 266 6.38 2.33 -3.29
CA CYS A 266 5.12 1.63 -3.51
C CYS A 266 4.23 2.32 -4.57
N VAL A 267 4.49 3.59 -4.89
CA VAL A 267 3.75 4.34 -5.92
C VAL A 267 4.63 4.56 -7.16
N GLY A 268 4.19 4.06 -8.30
CA GLY A 268 4.81 4.39 -9.60
C GLY A 268 4.52 5.82 -10.02
N THR A 269 5.40 6.43 -10.83
CA THR A 269 5.26 7.83 -11.31
C THR A 269 3.91 8.13 -11.96
N PHE A 270 3.33 7.15 -12.66
CA PHE A 270 2.03 7.26 -13.29
C PHE A 270 1.12 6.11 -12.86
N SER A 271 -0.06 6.45 -12.38
CA SER A 271 -1.11 5.46 -12.13
C SER A 271 -1.65 4.90 -13.46
N PRO A 272 -2.29 3.71 -13.45
CA PRO A 272 -2.99 3.20 -14.63
C PRO A 272 -4.00 4.19 -15.22
N GLY A 273 -4.70 4.95 -14.36
CA GLY A 273 -5.63 6.00 -14.80
C GLY A 273 -4.94 7.16 -15.50
N SER A 274 -3.78 7.57 -15.00
CA SER A 274 -2.94 8.60 -15.64
C SER A 274 -2.49 8.15 -17.03
N TRP A 275 -2.05 6.89 -17.19
CA TRP A 275 -1.66 6.34 -18.48
C TRP A 275 -2.79 6.33 -19.50
N MET A 276 -3.98 5.88 -19.10
CA MET A 276 -5.16 5.89 -19.98
C MET A 276 -5.55 7.30 -20.41
N GLY A 277 -5.47 8.28 -19.49
CA GLY A 277 -5.72 9.69 -19.79
C GLY A 277 -4.72 10.26 -20.78
N ILE A 278 -3.42 10.03 -20.56
CA ILE A 278 -2.35 10.52 -21.45
C ILE A 278 -2.51 9.93 -22.86
N ILE A 279 -2.75 8.62 -22.97
CA ILE A 279 -2.94 7.95 -24.27
C ILE A 279 -4.16 8.52 -25.00
N SER A 280 -5.30 8.69 -24.31
CA SER A 280 -6.50 9.26 -24.93
C SER A 280 -6.28 10.71 -25.39
N ALA A 281 -5.57 11.52 -24.60
CA ALA A 281 -5.24 12.89 -24.97
C ALA A 281 -4.36 12.94 -26.22
N LEU A 282 -3.35 12.06 -26.32
CA LEU A 282 -2.48 11.97 -27.49
C LEU A 282 -3.26 11.61 -28.76
N VAL A 283 -4.23 10.69 -28.68
CA VAL A 283 -5.07 10.33 -29.83
C VAL A 283 -5.93 11.51 -30.30
N MET A 284 -6.53 12.26 -29.37
CA MET A 284 -7.34 13.44 -29.71
C MET A 284 -6.49 14.57 -30.31
N VAL A 285 -5.30 14.82 -29.74
CA VAL A 285 -4.36 15.80 -30.28
C VAL A 285 -3.85 15.40 -31.66
N ALA A 286 -3.55 14.13 -31.88
CA ALA A 286 -3.14 13.62 -33.20
C ALA A 286 -4.26 13.82 -34.24
N GLY A 287 -5.50 13.51 -33.88
CA GLY A 287 -6.67 13.75 -34.74
C GLY A 287 -6.87 15.24 -35.05
N LEU A 288 -6.74 16.11 -34.05
CA LEU A 288 -6.83 17.55 -34.22
C LEU A 288 -5.72 18.10 -35.13
N MET A 289 -4.48 17.68 -34.93
CA MET A 289 -3.35 18.10 -35.76
C MET A 289 -3.50 17.62 -37.19
N PHE A 290 -3.99 16.40 -37.40
CA PHE A 290 -4.29 15.89 -38.75
C PHE A 290 -5.36 16.74 -39.44
N GLY A 291 -6.45 17.06 -38.73
CA GLY A 291 -7.49 17.96 -39.24
C GLY A 291 -6.96 19.37 -39.54
N TYR A 292 -6.10 19.89 -38.68
CA TYR A 292 -5.49 21.21 -38.85
C TYR A 292 -4.59 21.28 -40.10
N VAL A 293 -3.74 20.27 -40.32
CA VAL A 293 -2.89 20.20 -41.52
C VAL A 293 -3.73 20.09 -42.80
N MET A 294 -4.85 19.34 -42.76
CA MET A 294 -5.78 19.27 -43.90
C MET A 294 -6.40 20.63 -44.23
N LEU A 295 -6.76 21.44 -43.22
CA LEU A 295 -7.27 22.79 -43.43
C LEU A 295 -6.21 23.74 -44.00
N GLN A 296 -4.95 23.61 -43.59
CA GLN A 296 -3.85 24.40 -44.16
C GLN A 296 -3.57 24.09 -45.64
N SER A 297 -3.95 22.90 -46.12
CA SER A 297 -3.76 22.51 -47.51
C SER A 297 -4.86 23.02 -48.46
N VAL A 298 -5.91 23.67 -47.94
CA VAL A 298 -6.97 24.22 -48.79
C VAL A 298 -6.45 25.48 -49.48
N GLN A 299 -5.99 25.31 -50.71
CA GLN A 299 -5.64 26.42 -51.58
C GLN A 299 -6.92 26.96 -52.21
N THR A 300 -7.19 28.26 -52.05
CA THR A 300 -8.27 28.93 -52.78
C THR A 300 -7.89 28.97 -54.25
N ILE A 301 -8.73 28.41 -55.13
CA ILE A 301 -8.53 28.58 -56.56
C ILE A 301 -8.65 30.06 -56.90
N ASP A 302 -7.66 30.55 -57.64
CA ASP A 302 -7.64 31.94 -58.09
C ASP A 302 -8.45 32.08 -59.39
N LEU A 303 -9.77 31.92 -59.28
CA LEU A 303 -10.68 31.97 -60.43
C LEU A 303 -10.93 33.40 -60.92
N PHE A 304 -10.56 34.41 -60.11
CA PHE A 304 -10.90 35.81 -60.36
C PHE A 304 -9.71 36.71 -60.71
N ASP A 305 -8.47 36.23 -60.64
CA ASP A 305 -7.27 37.02 -60.99
C ASP A 305 -6.67 36.64 -62.37
N ASP A 306 -7.34 35.80 -63.18
CA ASP A 306 -6.99 35.62 -64.61
C ASP A 306 -7.87 36.51 -65.51
N PRO A 307 -7.36 37.65 -66.04
CA PRO A 307 -8.09 38.54 -66.94
C PRO A 307 -8.38 37.95 -68.34
N LYS A 308 -8.13 36.66 -68.59
CA LYS A 308 -8.41 36.00 -69.87
C LYS A 308 -9.85 35.55 -70.07
N HIS A 309 -10.75 35.74 -69.11
CA HIS A 309 -12.18 35.49 -69.33
C HIS A 309 -12.94 36.79 -69.61
N LYS A 310 -13.72 36.77 -70.71
CA LYS A 310 -14.43 37.91 -71.27
C LYS A 310 -15.29 38.59 -70.21
N GLN A 311 -15.02 39.87 -69.97
CA GLN A 311 -15.83 40.74 -69.11
C GLN A 311 -17.28 40.77 -69.61
N ILE A 312 -18.24 40.46 -68.73
CA ILE A 312 -19.67 40.57 -69.03
C ILE A 312 -20.01 42.06 -69.07
N VAL A 313 -20.17 42.61 -70.27
CA VAL A 313 -20.60 43.99 -70.48
C VAL A 313 -22.13 44.04 -70.37
N ILE A 314 -22.64 44.67 -69.32
CA ILE A 314 -24.07 44.93 -69.16
C ILE A 314 -24.38 46.22 -69.93
N ASN A 315 -24.96 46.10 -71.11
CA ASN A 315 -25.52 47.25 -71.82
C ASN A 315 -26.83 47.66 -71.13
N VAL A 316 -26.77 48.68 -70.29
CA VAL A 316 -27.97 49.41 -69.85
C VAL A 316 -28.40 50.31 -71.00
N ARG A 317 -29.64 50.17 -71.43
CA ARG A 317 -30.28 50.96 -72.48
C ARG A 317 -31.14 52.02 -71.77
N GLU A 318 -30.74 53.28 -71.88
CA GLU A 318 -31.65 54.43 -71.65
C GLU A 318 -32.67 54.53 -72.78
#